data_AF-A0A7Y9NKX2-F1
#
_entry.id   AF-A0A7Y9NKX2-F1
#
_cell.length_a   1.000
_cell.length_b   1.000
_cell.length_c   1.000
_cell.angle_alpha   90.00
_cell.angle_beta   90.00
_cell.angle_gamma   90.00
#
_symmetry.space_group_name_H-M   'P 1'
#
loop_
_entity.id
_entity.type
_entity.pdbx_description
1 polymer ?
#
loop_
_entity_poly.entity_id
_entity_poly.type
_entity_poly.pdbx_seq_one_letter_code
_entity_poly.pdbx_strand_id
1 'polypeptide(L)'
;MANFEEQLTALETVVEKLERGDLSLDESVRLFEEGVKLSNACKKELEAAEGKIQVLVEQGKGKKGVEDLDMSENGQLGDDEE
;
A
#
# COMPACT_ATOMS: atom_id res chain seq x y z
N MET A 1 -6.75 8.73 10.70
CA MET A 1 -6.75 8.93 9.23
C MET A 1 -6.52 10.40 8.86
N ALA A 2 -6.96 11.39 9.67
CA ALA A 2 -6.59 12.80 9.46
C ALA A 2 -5.07 13.02 9.30
N ASN A 3 -4.25 12.34 10.10
CA ASN A 3 -2.79 12.47 10.05
C ASN A 3 -2.17 12.10 8.68
N PHE A 4 -2.68 11.06 8.00
CA PHE A 4 -2.12 10.64 6.69
C PHE A 4 -2.40 11.69 5.61
N GLU A 5 -3.66 12.10 5.50
CA GLU A 5 -4.09 13.11 4.53
C GLU A 5 -3.35 14.44 4.78
N GLU A 6 -3.20 14.84 6.05
CA GLU A 6 -2.44 16.05 6.43
C GLU A 6 -0.96 15.98 6.00
N GLN A 7 -0.30 14.83 6.24
CA GLN A 7 1.08 14.62 5.82
C GLN A 7 1.23 14.57 4.29
N LEU A 8 0.26 13.98 3.60
CA LEU A 8 0.22 13.92 2.14
C LEU A 8 0.06 15.31 1.54
N THR A 9 -0.90 16.11 2.03
CA THR A 9 -1.08 17.50 1.58
C THR A 9 0.14 18.37 1.87
N ALA A 10 0.80 18.17 3.02
CA ALA A 10 2.05 18.86 3.31
C ALA A 10 3.16 18.47 2.32
N LEU A 11 3.27 17.19 1.96
CA LEU A 11 4.24 16.71 0.97
C LEU A 11 3.97 17.29 -0.41
N GLU A 12 2.71 17.31 -0.86
CA GLU A 12 2.30 17.93 -2.13
C GLU A 12 2.71 19.40 -2.17
N THR A 13 2.46 20.14 -1.09
CA THR A 13 2.86 21.54 -0.97
C THR A 13 4.39 21.73 -1.06
N VAL A 14 5.16 20.82 -0.47
CA VAL A 14 6.63 20.84 -0.57
C VAL A 14 7.09 20.59 -2.00
N VAL A 15 6.50 19.61 -2.69
CA VAL A 15 6.81 19.29 -4.08
C VAL A 15 6.48 20.47 -5.00
N GLU A 16 5.29 21.07 -4.87
CA GLU A 16 4.90 22.24 -5.65
C GLU A 16 5.89 23.40 -5.50
N LYS A 17 6.38 23.65 -4.27
CA LYS A 17 7.39 24.70 -4.02
C LYS A 17 8.73 24.37 -4.68
N LEU A 18 9.16 23.10 -4.62
CA LEU A 18 10.41 22.65 -5.26
C LEU A 18 10.32 22.76 -6.78
N GLU A 19 9.17 22.43 -7.39
CA GLU A 19 8.96 22.50 -8.84
C GLU A 19 8.90 23.93 -9.37
N ARG A 20 8.46 24.89 -8.56
CA ARG A 20 8.38 26.31 -8.96
C ARG A 20 9.75 26.94 -9.25
N GLY A 21 10.82 26.41 -8.65
CA GLY A 21 12.20 26.74 -8.99
C GLY A 21 12.66 28.16 -8.65
N ASP A 22 11.90 28.90 -7.83
CA ASP A 22 12.21 30.26 -7.37
C ASP A 22 12.86 30.29 -5.96
N LEU A 23 13.39 29.16 -5.53
CA LEU A 23 13.98 28.95 -4.20
C LEU A 23 15.49 29.17 -4.22
N SER A 24 16.03 29.68 -3.12
CA SER A 24 17.47 29.62 -2.89
C SER A 24 17.96 28.18 -2.67
N LEU A 25 19.27 27.96 -2.78
CA LEU A 25 19.86 26.64 -2.54
C LEU A 25 19.56 26.12 -1.12
N ASP A 26 19.70 26.97 -0.10
CA ASP A 26 19.44 26.61 1.29
C ASP A 26 17.96 26.25 1.52
N GLU A 27 17.03 26.99 0.90
CA GLU A 27 15.60 26.68 0.96
C GLU A 27 15.26 25.38 0.24
N SER A 28 15.88 25.14 -0.92
CA SER A 28 15.70 23.92 -1.70
C SER A 28 16.16 22.68 -0.92
N VAL A 29 17.31 22.78 -0.24
CA VAL A 29 17.82 21.71 0.63
C VAL A 29 16.88 21.46 1.81
N ARG A 30 16.40 22.52 2.48
CA ARG A 30 15.46 22.38 3.61
C ARG A 30 14.14 21.73 3.19
N LEU A 31 13.55 22.19 2.09
CA LEU A 31 12.30 21.63 1.57
C LEU A 31 12.49 20.19 1.11
N PHE A 32 13.63 19.85 0.52
CA PHE A 32 13.94 18.46 0.17
C PHE A 32 14.02 17.56 1.41
N GLU A 33 14.73 17.98 2.46
CA GLU A 33 14.77 17.24 3.73
C GLU A 33 13.39 17.05 4.35
N GLU A 34 12.54 18.09 4.32
CA GLU A 34 11.17 18.04 4.79
C GLU A 34 10.33 17.05 3.96
N GLY A 35 10.42 17.11 2.63
CA GLY A 35 9.73 16.21 1.71
C GLY A 35 10.11 14.74 1.93
N VAL A 36 11.40 14.46 2.16
CA VAL A 36 11.88 13.10 2.50
C VAL A 36 11.28 12.62 3.82
N LYS A 37 11.21 13.48 4.85
CA LYS A 37 10.60 13.12 6.14
C LYS A 37 9.11 12.81 5.99
N LEU A 38 8.37 13.66 5.29
CA LEU A 38 6.93 13.47 5.04
C LEU A 38 6.66 12.20 4.24
N SER A 39 7.42 11.96 3.16
CA SER A 39 7.31 10.75 2.34
C SER A 39 7.52 9.47 3.15
N ASN A 40 8.55 9.44 4.01
CA ASN A 40 8.80 8.31 4.90
C ASN A 40 7.66 8.09 5.92
N ALA A 41 7.07 9.17 6.42
CA ALA A 41 5.98 9.08 7.37
C ALA A 41 4.69 8.55 6.73
N CYS A 42 4.34 9.03 5.53
CA CYS A 42 3.25 8.49 4.72
C CYS A 42 3.44 7.00 4.44
N LYS A 43 4.65 6.59 4.03
CA LYS A 43 4.98 5.18 3.79
C LYS A 43 4.76 4.32 5.03
N LYS A 44 5.20 4.78 6.19
CA LYS A 44 5.04 4.04 7.46
C LYS A 44 3.58 3.87 7.85
N GLU A 45 2.73 4.86 7.60
CA GLU A 45 1.29 4.74 7.85
C GLU A 45 0.62 3.76 6.90
N LEU A 46 1.01 3.75 5.61
CA LEU A 46 0.53 2.77 4.65
C LEU A 46 0.93 1.35 5.03
N GLU A 47 2.20 1.13 5.41
CA GLU A 47 2.68 -0.18 5.89
C GLU A 47 1.90 -0.65 7.14
N ALA A 48 1.62 0.26 8.07
CA ALA A 48 0.83 -0.05 9.25
C ALA A 48 -0.63 -0.39 8.92
N ALA A 49 -1.21 0.24 7.89
CA ALA A 49 -2.54 -0.07 7.41
C ALA A 49 -2.58 -1.43 6.70
N GLU A 50 -1.60 -1.71 5.84
CA GLU A 50 -1.45 -2.99 5.14
C GLU A 50 -1.32 -4.15 6.14
N GLY A 51 -0.46 -4.01 7.16
CA GLY A 51 -0.32 -5.04 8.20
C GLY A 51 -1.61 -5.30 8.98
N LYS A 52 -2.42 -4.26 9.26
CA LYS A 52 -3.74 -4.43 9.89
C LYS A 52 -4.71 -5.19 8.98
N ILE A 53 -4.71 -4.88 7.68
CA ILE A 53 -5.55 -5.59 6.71
C ILE A 53 -5.14 -7.06 6.63
N GLN A 54 -3.84 -7.35 6.56
CA GLN A 54 -3.34 -8.72 6.50
C GLN A 54 -3.78 -9.54 7.73
N VAL A 55 -3.64 -9.00 8.93
CA VAL A 55 -4.10 -9.65 10.17
C VAL A 55 -5.61 -9.90 10.15
N LEU A 56 -6.42 -8.93 9.69
CA LEU A 56 -7.87 -9.10 9.58
C LEU A 56 -8.26 -10.18 8.56
N VAL A 57 -7.54 -10.26 7.44
CA VAL A 57 -7.75 -11.30 6.42
C VAL A 57 -7.39 -12.69 6.97
N GLU A 58 -6.26 -12.81 7.67
CA GLU A 58 -5.84 -14.07 8.31
C GLU A 58 -6.80 -14.50 9.42
N GLN A 59 -7.28 -13.57 10.25
CA GLN A 59 -8.29 -13.85 11.27
C GLN A 59 -9.67 -14.18 10.68
N GLY A 60 -10.04 -13.56 9.55
CA GLY A 60 -11.24 -13.88 8.79
C GLY A 60 -11.19 -15.28 8.16
N LYS A 61 -10.02 -15.70 7.68
CA LYS A 61 -9.75 -17.09 7.24
C LYS A 61 -9.83 -18.11 8.37
N GLY A 62 -9.60 -17.70 9.62
CA GLY A 62 -9.78 -18.53 10.82
C GLY A 62 -11.23 -18.82 11.23
N LYS A 63 -12.25 -18.28 10.53
CA LYS A 63 -13.68 -18.49 10.85
C LYS A 63 -14.54 -19.09 9.74
N LYS A 64 -13.96 -19.53 8.63
CA LYS A 64 -14.65 -20.43 7.68
C LYS A 64 -13.65 -21.47 7.19
N GLY A 65 -13.94 -22.72 7.53
CA GLY A 65 -13.18 -23.88 7.12
C GLY A 65 -12.85 -23.83 5.63
N VAL A 66 -11.57 -23.96 5.33
CA VAL A 66 -11.07 -24.24 3.98
C VAL A 66 -11.19 -25.76 3.73
N GLU A 67 -12.33 -26.35 4.12
CA GLU A 67 -12.62 -27.78 3.94
C GLU A 67 -13.73 -28.04 2.90
N ASP A 68 -14.38 -27.00 2.36
CA ASP A 68 -15.44 -27.16 1.34
C ASP A 68 -15.00 -26.73 -0.07
N LEU A 69 -13.73 -26.94 -0.43
CA LEU A 69 -13.31 -26.99 -1.83
C LEU A 69 -12.89 -28.41 -2.20
N ASP A 70 -13.70 -29.39 -1.81
CA ASP A 70 -13.86 -30.62 -2.57
C ASP A 70 -15.06 -30.43 -3.52
N MET A 71 -14.77 -30.07 -4.77
CA MET A 71 -15.64 -30.45 -5.88
C MET A 71 -14.90 -31.51 -6.68
N SER A 72 -14.87 -32.71 -6.13
CA SER A 72 -15.07 -33.99 -6.79
C SER A 72 -14.78 -34.01 -8.28
N GLU A 73 -13.68 -34.69 -8.62
CA GLU A 73 -13.62 -35.72 -9.65
C GLU A 73 -14.94 -35.96 -10.41
N ASN A 74 -15.05 -35.46 -11.65
CA ASN A 74 -15.59 -36.27 -12.75
C ASN A 74 -15.23 -35.65 -14.11
N GLY A 75 -14.46 -36.40 -14.90
CA GLY A 75 -14.13 -36.06 -16.28
C GLY A 75 -13.30 -37.13 -16.97
N GLN A 76 -13.53 -38.41 -16.63
CA GLN A 76 -13.05 -39.50 -17.45
C GLN A 76 -13.93 -39.58 -18.69
N LEU A 77 -13.36 -39.21 -19.84
CA LEU A 77 -13.77 -39.51 -21.21
C LEU A 77 -12.53 -39.15 -22.04
N GLY A 78 -11.75 -40.03 -22.64
CA GLY A 78 -11.77 -41.47 -22.82
C GLY A 78 -10.53 -41.71 -23.70
N ASP A 79 -9.80 -42.78 -23.44
CA ASP A 79 -8.89 -43.33 -24.42
C ASP A 79 -9.67 -43.59 -25.71
N ASP A 80 -9.27 -42.98 -26.82
CA ASP A 80 -9.44 -43.60 -28.13
C ASP A 80 -8.26 -43.21 -29.01
N GLU A 81 -7.57 -44.27 -29.41
CA GLU A 81 -6.43 -44.35 -30.31
C GLU A 81 -6.82 -43.89 -31.73
N GLU A 82 -5.95 -43.11 -32.39
CA GLU A 82 -5.33 -43.40 -33.70
C GLU A 82 -4.33 -42.30 -34.11
#